data_AF-A0A970LJM8-F1
#
_entry.id   AF-A0A970LJM8-F1
#
_cell.length_a   1.000
_cell.length_b   1.000
_cell.length_c   1.000
_cell.angle_alpha   90.00
_cell.angle_beta   90.00
_cell.angle_gamma   90.00
#
_symmetry.space_group_name_H-M   'P 1'
#
loop_
_entity.id
_entity.type
_entity.pdbx_description
1 polymer ?
#
loop_
_entity_poly.entity_id
_entity_poly.type
_entity_poly.pdbx_seq_one_letter_code
_entity_poly.pdbx_strand_id
1 'polypeptide(L)' 'MSRKPVRKREPKKKQPQKKPGELPTFKSPAKTTWGKIVILIIAAAMVLIPLIGLIVMLATR' A
#
# COMPACT_ATOMS: atom_id res chain seq x y z
N MET A 1 38.29 32.17 -7.36
CA MET A 1 36.83 32.28 -7.08
C MET A 1 36.18 30.91 -7.29
N SER A 2 35.86 30.19 -6.21
CA SER A 2 35.41 28.79 -6.26
C SER A 2 33.87 28.73 -6.24
N ARG A 3 33.27 28.33 -7.36
CA ARG A 3 31.82 28.06 -7.48
C ARG A 3 31.55 26.63 -7.02
N LYS A 4 31.04 26.45 -5.81
CA LYS A 4 30.47 25.16 -5.36
C LYS A 4 28.98 25.11 -5.76
N PRO A 5 28.51 24.09 -6.50
CA PRO A 5 27.10 23.98 -6.86
C PRO A 5 26.24 23.51 -5.68
N VAL A 6 25.32 24.40 -5.30
CA VAL A 6 23.92 24.14 -4.88
C VAL A 6 23.63 22.73 -4.36
N ARG A 7 23.62 22.64 -3.03
CA ARG A 7 23.03 21.56 -2.23
C ARG A 7 21.59 21.32 -2.73
N LYS A 8 21.36 20.21 -3.46
CA LYS A 8 20.01 19.73 -3.82
C LYS A 8 19.19 19.65 -2.53
N ARG A 9 18.19 20.53 -2.43
CA ARG A 9 17.18 20.50 -1.37
C ARG A 9 16.51 19.13 -1.41
N GLU A 10 16.67 18.37 -0.33
CA GLU A 10 15.85 17.20 -0.05
C GLU A 10 14.38 17.57 -0.24
N PRO A 11 13.54 16.67 -0.82
CA PRO A 11 12.11 16.90 -0.86
C PRO A 11 11.61 16.96 0.59
N LYS A 12 11.32 18.18 1.04
CA LYS A 12 10.73 18.51 2.33
C LYS A 12 9.51 17.60 2.52
N LYS A 13 9.69 16.53 3.30
CA LYS A 13 8.67 15.57 3.68
C LYS A 13 7.55 16.42 4.31
N LYS A 14 6.45 16.62 3.59
CA LYS A 14 5.28 17.36 4.07
C LYS A 14 4.71 16.57 5.25
N GLN A 15 5.23 16.82 6.44
CA GLN A 15 4.52 16.49 7.67
C GLN A 15 3.24 17.32 7.65
N PRO A 16 2.05 16.69 7.73
CA PRO A 16 0.84 17.46 7.90
C PRO A 16 0.92 18.11 9.28
N GLN A 17 1.12 19.43 9.31
CA GLN A 17 0.90 20.24 10.49
C GLN A 17 -0.57 20.04 10.88
N LYS A 18 -0.82 19.19 11.87
CA LYS A 18 -2.14 19.01 12.45
C LYS A 18 -2.55 20.35 13.04
N LYS A 19 -3.48 21.04 12.38
CA LYS A 19 -4.10 22.25 12.94
C LYS A 19 -4.96 21.82 14.14
N PRO A 20 -5.01 22.59 15.24
CA PRO A 20 -5.87 22.26 16.37
C PRO A 20 -7.33 22.29 15.90
N GLY A 21 -7.98 21.13 15.90
CA GLY A 21 -9.34 20.92 15.38
C GLY A 21 -9.46 19.92 14.22
N GLU A 22 -8.35 19.46 13.63
CA GLU A 22 -8.40 18.42 12.59
C GLU A 22 -8.61 17.03 13.22
N LEU A 23 -9.74 16.41 12.90
CA LEU A 23 -10.05 15.01 13.23
C LEU A 23 -8.87 14.10 12.82
N PRO A 24 -8.53 13.07 13.62
CA PRO A 24 -7.40 12.20 13.32
C PRO A 24 -7.60 11.56 11.95
N THR A 25 -6.72 11.87 11.01
CA THR A 25 -6.75 11.29 9.66
C THR A 25 -6.51 9.80 9.79
N PHE A 26 -7.56 9.00 9.60
CA PHE A 26 -7.45 7.55 9.59
C PHE A 26 -6.44 7.15 8.52
N LYS A 27 -5.34 6.53 8.93
CA LYS A 27 -4.34 6.04 7.98
C LYS A 27 -5.00 4.93 7.17
N SER A 28 -5.20 5.17 5.87
CA SER A 28 -5.75 4.16 4.97
C SER A 28 -4.94 2.86 5.11
N PRO A 29 -5.60 1.71 5.32
CA PRO A 29 -4.92 0.43 5.50
C PRO A 29 -4.02 0.10 4.29
N ALA A 30 -4.36 0.55 3.08
CA ALA A 30 -3.53 0.42 1.88
C ALA A 30 -2.14 1.09 2.01
N LYS A 31 -2.00 2.08 2.89
CA LYS A 31 -0.71 2.77 3.16
C LYS A 31 0.09 2.11 4.28
N THR A 32 -0.49 1.16 5.00
CA THR A 32 0.18 0.40 6.07
C THR A 32 0.68 -0.94 5.53
N THR A 33 1.87 -1.39 5.96
CA THR A 33 2.44 -2.67 5.51
C THR A 33 1.52 -3.84 5.84
N TRP A 34 0.92 -3.84 7.03
CA TRP A 34 -0.08 -4.83 7.45
C TRP A 34 -1.32 -4.84 6.56
N GLY A 35 -1.89 -3.67 6.24
CA GLY A 35 -3.04 -3.62 5.36
C GLY A 35 -2.73 -4.09 3.93
N LYS A 36 -1.52 -3.83 3.41
CA LYS A 36 -1.08 -4.39 2.12
C LYS A 36 -1.01 -5.91 2.14
N ILE A 37 -0.47 -6.49 3.21
CA ILE A 37 -0.38 -7.96 3.38
C ILE A 37 -1.78 -8.58 3.37
N VAL A 38 -2.71 -8.01 4.14
CA VAL A 38 -4.10 -8.51 4.19
C VAL A 38 -4.78 -8.40 2.82
N ILE A 39 -4.61 -7.27 2.13
CA ILE A 39 -5.17 -7.07 0.79
C ILE A 39 -4.60 -8.11 -0.20
N LEU A 40 -3.29 -8.39 -0.15
CA LEU A 40 -2.65 -9.39 -1.00
C LEU A 40 -3.19 -10.81 -0.74
N ILE A 41 -3.40 -11.18 0.51
CA ILE A 41 -3.96 -12.50 0.87
C ILE A 41 -5.38 -12.64 0.31
N ILE A 42 -6.22 -11.62 0.50
CA ILE A 42 -7.61 -11.63 -0.01
C ILE A 42 -7.61 -11.71 -1.54
N ALA A 43 -6.79 -10.90 -2.21
CA ALA A 43 -6.67 -10.91 -3.66
C ALA A 43 -6.19 -12.27 -4.18
N ALA A 44 -5.20 -12.89 -3.52
CA ALA A 44 -4.71 -14.22 -3.87
C ALA A 44 -5.80 -15.29 -3.69
N ALA A 45 -6.56 -15.23 -2.59
CA ALA A 45 -7.66 -16.15 -2.33
C ALA A 45 -8.77 -16.04 -3.39
N MET A 46 -9.14 -14.82 -3.79
CA MET A 46 -10.15 -14.60 -4.84
C MET A 46 -9.76 -15.22 -6.18
N VAL A 47 -8.46 -15.34 -6.48
CA VAL A 47 -7.98 -15.98 -7.71
C VAL A 47 -7.81 -17.49 -7.53
N LEU A 48 -7.29 -17.95 -6.40
CA LEU A 48 -7.01 -19.36 -6.15
C LEU A 48 -8.28 -20.20 -5.99
N ILE A 49 -9.31 -19.70 -5.29
CA ILE A 49 -10.57 -20.42 -5.06
C ILE A 49 -11.24 -20.87 -6.37
N PRO A 50 -11.51 -19.98 -7.35
CA PRO A 50 -12.13 -20.40 -8.60
C PRO A 50 -11.22 -21.32 -9.42
N LEU A 51 -9.89 -21.13 -9.36
CA LEU A 51 -8.94 -21.99 -10.06
C LEU A 51 -9.00 -23.44 -9.54
N ILE A 52 -8.96 -23.61 -8.22
CA ILE A 52 -9.04 -24.91 -7.57
C ILE A 52 -10.41 -25.56 -7.86
N GLY A 53 -11.49 -24.78 -7.77
CA GLY A 53 -12.84 -25.26 -8.11
C GLY A 53 -12.92 -25.81 -9.53
N LEU A 54 -12.28 -25.13 -10.49
CA LEU A 54 -12.25 -25.55 -11.90
C LEU A 54 -11.43 -26.84 -12.09
N ILE A 55 -10.27 -26.94 -11.43
CA ILE A 55 -9.45 -28.16 -11.45
C ILE A 55 -10.21 -29.35 -10.86
N VAL A 56 -10.85 -29.18 -9.71
CA VAL A 56 -11.65 -30.24 -9.08
C VAL A 56 -12.80 -30.64 -9.98
N MET A 57 -13.53 -29.69 -10.56
CA MET A 57 -14.63 -29.98 -11.50
C MET A 57 -14.17 -30.80 -12.71
N LEU A 58 -12.98 -30.49 -13.26
CA LEU A 58 -12.40 -31.26 -14.36
C LEU A 58 -11.88 -32.63 -13.93
N ALA A 59 -11.32 -32.75 -12.73
CA ALA A 59 -10.77 -34.00 -12.22
C ALA A 59 -11.82 -34.99 -11.69
N THR A 60 -13.00 -34.49 -11.32
CA THR A 60 -14.12 -35.32 -10.83
C THR A 60 -15.08 -35.76 -11.94
N ARG A 61 -14.88 -35.26 -13.17
CA ARG A 61 -15.52 -35.78 -14.38
C ARG A 61 -14.60 -36.78 -15.08
#